data_AF-A0A672ZNV5-F1
#
_entry.id   AF-A0A672ZNV5-F1
#
_cell.length_a   1.000
_cell.length_b   1.000
_cell.length_c   1.000
_cell.angle_alpha   90.00
_cell.angle_beta   90.00
_cell.angle_gamma   90.00
#
_symmetry.space_group_name_H-M   'P 1'
#
loop_
_entity.id
_entity.type
_entity.pdbx_description
1 polymer ?
#
loop_
_entity_poly.entity_id
_entity_poly.type
_entity_poly.pdbx_seq_one_letter_code
_entity_poly.pdbx_strand_id
1 'polypeptide(L)'
;MAFSCDKKGHIDEMKRKLQLLEAEKTAFYESSQTTMKKNKEMIQRLRQENKGLLRKLAEANAVSQVRLHQCVTSPCLNFLLLLFLQEAIETLQEKVLSKEKQLNALRHTTRTKQRHLEELKMEQNRRKEGAAECRLRELENNLEKTQLKCTVAENIGTCYLKLKQHLQVTLSLHLVSLFSVFPPLSSFVFSSFFQAELQQQEELLYKECKEREHIIASYIKKTEELKAPAEKGERRAQRKTMQPDEVSSEAQRSTTRMAGEEEKAISAYEEAFRRIKEATGIQTVEVKRYSSQKEAQENLENMKKDNEKVLQQLKEQKELLTKQLQEMEYSHEAKELEEREQQLQATLRRCDGAKEQLDGLKKNLSTVQAAVEHITIKLEHITLSEGAQEAEVSPDSDEHMVTLLTQIGLKLQILRDELKEKDLAAIKKEMEEEEVSQSFMTPPPLYLIKALVVIMTQVGFLKGKPQIFMGIPHNMFFLLTGKLAHY
;
A
#
# COMPACT_ATOMS: atom_id res chain seq x y z
N MET A 1 -33.43 -23.74 -41.13
CA MET A 1 -33.97 -22.41 -40.79
C MET A 1 -33.41 -21.83 -39.49
N ALA A 2 -33.09 -22.63 -38.45
CA ALA A 2 -32.53 -22.14 -37.17
C ALA A 2 -31.22 -21.32 -37.31
N PHE A 3 -30.25 -21.78 -38.11
CA PHE A 3 -28.96 -21.08 -38.32
C PHE A 3 -29.06 -19.70 -38.99
N SER A 4 -30.16 -19.41 -39.71
CA SER A 4 -30.36 -18.09 -40.34
C SER A 4 -30.95 -17.08 -39.35
N CYS A 5 -31.63 -17.54 -38.30
CA CYS A 5 -32.26 -16.69 -37.30
C CYS A 5 -31.22 -16.15 -36.32
N ASP A 6 -30.27 -16.99 -35.89
CA ASP A 6 -29.17 -16.57 -35.00
C ASP A 6 -28.26 -15.53 -35.64
N LYS A 7 -27.93 -15.70 -36.94
CA LYS A 7 -27.11 -14.71 -37.67
C LYS A 7 -27.81 -13.36 -37.78
N LYS A 8 -29.13 -13.36 -38.00
CA LYS A 8 -29.92 -12.12 -38.10
C LYS A 8 -30.02 -11.43 -36.74
N GLY A 9 -30.25 -12.18 -35.66
CA GLY A 9 -30.25 -11.68 -34.29
C GLY A 9 -28.92 -11.03 -33.91
N HIS A 10 -27.80 -11.67 -34.27
CA HIS A 10 -26.46 -11.13 -34.01
C HIS A 10 -26.18 -9.83 -34.80
N ILE A 11 -26.61 -9.76 -36.07
CA ILE A 11 -26.49 -8.54 -36.89
C ILE A 11 -27.31 -7.40 -36.28
N ASP A 12 -28.54 -7.68 -35.84
CA ASP A 12 -29.42 -6.66 -35.24
C ASP A 12 -28.93 -6.22 -33.85
N GLU A 13 -28.24 -7.10 -33.11
CA GLU A 13 -27.54 -6.75 -31.88
C GLU A 13 -26.33 -5.84 -32.15
N MET A 14 -25.51 -6.17 -33.15
CA MET A 14 -24.34 -5.35 -33.53
C MET A 14 -24.76 -3.97 -34.05
N LYS A 15 -25.86 -3.87 -34.81
CA LYS A 15 -26.42 -2.58 -35.23
C LYS A 15 -26.88 -1.74 -34.04
N ARG A 16 -27.55 -2.34 -33.04
CA ARG A 16 -27.95 -1.64 -31.82
C ARG A 16 -26.74 -1.15 -31.01
N LYS A 17 -25.67 -1.95 -30.90
CA LYS A 17 -24.41 -1.54 -30.26
C LYS A 17 -23.75 -0.37 -31.00
N LEU A 18 -23.72 -0.41 -32.33
CA LEU A 18 -23.21 0.70 -33.15
C LEU A 18 -24.01 2.00 -32.93
N GLN A 19 -25.34 1.92 -32.95
CA GLN A 19 -26.20 3.09 -32.69
C GLN A 19 -25.99 3.66 -31.29
N LEU A 20 -25.82 2.80 -30.27
CA LEU A 20 -25.53 3.24 -28.91
C LEU A 20 -24.17 3.94 -28.84
N LEU A 21 -23.13 3.40 -29.47
CA LEU A 21 -21.81 4.02 -29.52
C LEU A 21 -21.83 5.38 -30.25
N GLU A 22 -22.62 5.51 -31.31
CA GLU A 22 -22.82 6.79 -32.00
C GLU A 22 -23.56 7.81 -31.14
N ALA A 23 -24.58 7.37 -30.39
CA ALA A 23 -25.30 8.21 -29.43
C ALA A 23 -24.41 8.65 -28.26
N GLU A 24 -23.58 7.76 -27.73
CA GLU A 24 -22.60 8.07 -26.68
C GLU A 24 -21.54 9.06 -27.18
N LYS A 25 -21.02 8.86 -28.40
CA LYS A 25 -20.05 9.76 -29.01
C LYS A 25 -20.61 11.17 -29.22
N THR A 26 -21.86 11.27 -29.68
CA THR A 26 -22.55 12.55 -29.87
C THR A 26 -22.84 13.24 -28.54
N ALA A 27 -23.38 12.53 -27.56
CA ALA A 27 -23.61 13.06 -26.20
C ALA A 27 -22.31 13.54 -25.53
N PHE A 28 -21.21 12.79 -25.70
CA PHE A 28 -19.90 13.20 -25.20
C PHE A 28 -19.39 14.48 -25.87
N TYR A 29 -19.54 14.59 -27.19
CA TYR A 29 -19.13 15.78 -27.94
C TYR A 29 -19.94 17.03 -27.54
N GLU A 30 -21.26 16.87 -27.36
CA GLU A 30 -22.15 17.96 -26.91
C GLU A 30 -21.83 18.38 -25.46
N SER A 31 -21.60 17.42 -24.57
CA SER A 31 -21.18 17.70 -23.18
C SER A 31 -19.83 18.44 -23.13
N SER A 32 -18.88 18.03 -23.98
CA SER A 32 -17.58 18.71 -24.09
C SER A 32 -17.73 20.13 -24.65
N GLN A 33 -18.51 20.34 -25.72
CA GLN A 33 -18.75 21.67 -26.28
C GLN A 33 -19.45 22.59 -25.28
N THR A 34 -20.47 22.12 -24.58
CA THR A 34 -21.19 22.93 -23.59
C THR A 34 -20.27 23.31 -22.43
N THR A 35 -19.41 22.39 -21.97
CA THR A 35 -18.38 22.66 -20.96
C THR A 35 -17.36 23.69 -21.46
N MET A 36 -16.89 23.56 -22.69
CA MET A 36 -15.96 24.51 -23.30
C MET A 36 -16.57 25.92 -23.42
N LYS A 37 -17.86 26.01 -23.80
CA LYS A 37 -18.59 27.28 -23.87
C LYS A 37 -18.71 27.93 -22.49
N LYS A 38 -19.12 27.16 -21.46
CA LYS A 38 -19.19 27.64 -20.07
C LYS A 38 -17.83 28.12 -19.56
N ASN A 39 -16.76 27.38 -19.86
CA ASN A 39 -15.40 27.77 -19.48
C ASN A 39 -14.97 29.07 -20.16
N LYS A 40 -15.30 29.25 -21.45
CA LYS A 40 -15.02 30.49 -22.18
C LYS A 40 -15.75 31.69 -21.58
N GLU A 41 -17.02 31.54 -21.23
CA GLU A 41 -17.82 32.56 -20.54
C GLU A 41 -17.26 32.88 -19.15
N MET A 42 -16.83 31.85 -18.40
CA MET A 42 -16.21 32.03 -17.09
C MET A 42 -14.89 32.80 -17.17
N ILE A 43 -14.02 32.46 -18.13
CA ILE A 43 -12.76 33.17 -18.37
C ILE A 43 -13.02 34.64 -18.73
N GLN A 44 -14.05 34.92 -19.53
CA GLN A 44 -14.43 36.30 -19.85
C GLN A 44 -14.88 37.08 -18.62
N ARG A 45 -15.71 36.48 -17.74
CA ARG A 45 -16.10 37.10 -16.47
C ARG A 45 -14.90 37.38 -15.57
N LEU A 46 -14.02 36.39 -15.37
CA LEU A 46 -12.81 36.54 -14.56
C LEU A 46 -11.88 37.64 -15.10
N ARG A 47 -11.76 37.77 -16.43
CA ARG A 47 -10.98 38.86 -17.05
C ARG A 47 -11.60 40.23 -16.79
N GLN A 48 -12.93 40.34 -16.84
CA GLN A 48 -13.63 41.59 -16.53
C GLN A 48 -13.49 41.96 -15.05
N GLU A 49 -13.59 40.98 -14.15
CA GLU A 49 -13.37 41.17 -12.72
C GLU A 49 -11.94 41.60 -12.42
N ASN A 50 -10.93 40.93 -13.01
CA ASN A 50 -9.53 41.35 -12.87
C ASN A 50 -9.30 42.77 -13.39
N LYS A 51 -9.91 43.16 -14.51
CA LYS A 51 -9.85 44.55 -15.00
C LYS A 51 -10.52 45.53 -14.03
N GLY A 52 -11.57 45.12 -13.33
CA GLY A 52 -12.22 45.89 -12.27
C GLY A 52 -11.33 46.06 -11.04
N LEU A 53 -10.71 44.96 -10.58
CA LEU A 53 -9.79 44.95 -9.44
C LEU A 53 -8.54 45.79 -9.71
N LEU A 54 -7.96 45.71 -10.91
CA LEU A 54 -6.82 46.54 -11.30
C LEU A 54 -7.16 48.04 -11.27
N ARG A 55 -8.37 48.43 -11.70
CA ARG A 55 -8.83 49.82 -11.59
C ARG A 55 -8.97 50.26 -10.13
N LYS A 56 -9.60 49.46 -9.29
CA LYS A 56 -9.73 49.75 -7.85
C LYS A 56 -8.37 49.89 -7.17
N LEU A 57 -7.40 49.05 -7.53
CA LEU A 57 -6.03 49.13 -7.03
C LEU A 57 -5.33 50.43 -7.49
N ALA A 58 -5.48 50.80 -8.77
CA ALA A 58 -4.94 52.04 -9.30
C ALA A 58 -5.53 53.28 -8.62
N GLU A 59 -6.85 53.29 -8.38
CA GLU A 59 -7.54 54.35 -7.64
C GLU A 59 -7.05 54.46 -6.19
N ALA A 60 -6.94 53.32 -5.48
CA ALA A 60 -6.42 53.30 -4.11
C ALA A 60 -4.95 53.77 -4.02
N ASN A 61 -4.12 53.40 -4.99
CA ASN A 61 -2.72 53.84 -5.06
C ASN A 61 -2.61 55.33 -5.39
N ALA A 62 -3.43 55.86 -6.30
CA ALA A 62 -3.45 57.30 -6.60
C ALA A 62 -3.87 58.12 -5.37
N VAL A 63 -4.91 57.69 -4.65
CA VAL A 63 -5.35 58.34 -3.40
C VAL A 63 -4.25 58.30 -2.35
N SER A 64 -3.53 57.18 -2.23
CA SER A 64 -2.44 57.02 -1.26
C SER A 64 -1.22 57.88 -1.61
N GLN A 65 -0.84 57.98 -2.89
CA GLN A 65 0.25 58.85 -3.34
C GLN A 65 -0.05 60.32 -3.12
N VAL A 66 -1.27 60.78 -3.41
CA VAL A 66 -1.68 62.17 -3.16
C VAL A 66 -1.63 62.50 -1.67
N ARG A 67 -2.10 61.56 -0.82
CA ARG A 67 -2.06 61.71 0.64
C ARG A 67 -0.62 61.74 1.19
N LEU A 68 0.26 60.89 0.66
CA LEU A 68 1.68 60.87 1.00
C LEU A 68 2.39 62.16 0.55
N HIS A 69 2.15 62.62 -0.69
CA HIS A 69 2.76 63.85 -1.21
C HIS A 69 2.34 65.08 -0.41
N GLN A 70 1.06 65.17 0.00
CA GLN A 70 0.57 66.22 0.90
C GLN A 70 1.17 66.15 2.31
N CYS A 71 1.52 64.95 2.80
CA CYS A 71 2.16 64.77 4.12
C CYS A 71 3.64 65.18 4.15
N VAL A 72 4.38 65.02 3.05
CA VAL A 72 5.82 65.33 2.99
C VAL A 72 6.11 66.84 2.91
N THR A 73 5.15 67.67 2.46
CA THR A 73 5.38 69.10 2.22
C THR A 73 5.12 70.02 3.42
N SER A 74 4.53 69.54 4.53
CA SER A 74 4.16 70.41 5.68
C SER A 74 4.84 70.00 6.99
N PRO A 75 5.57 70.91 7.67
CA PRO A 75 6.24 70.62 8.95
C PRO A 75 5.30 70.29 10.12
N CYS A 76 4.01 70.64 10.03
CA CYS A 76 3.02 70.39 11.09
C CYS A 76 2.51 68.92 11.13
N LEU A 77 2.85 68.08 10.14
CA LEU A 77 2.26 66.75 9.97
C LEU A 77 3.06 65.58 10.57
N ASN A 78 4.27 65.80 11.10
CA ASN A 78 5.03 64.72 11.77
C ASN A 78 4.24 64.05 12.92
N PHE A 79 3.40 64.82 13.63
CA PHE A 79 2.51 64.29 14.68
C PHE A 79 1.35 63.47 14.11
N LEU A 80 0.74 63.90 13.00
CA LEU A 80 -0.33 63.17 12.31
C LEU A 80 0.18 61.89 11.64
N LEU A 81 1.40 61.91 11.12
CA LEU A 81 2.07 60.71 10.59
C LEU A 81 2.34 59.70 11.70
N LEU A 82 2.76 60.16 12.89
CA LEU A 82 2.98 59.30 14.06
C LEU A 82 1.67 58.64 14.53
N LEU A 83 0.57 59.39 14.59
CA LEU A 83 -0.76 58.88 14.90
C LEU A 83 -1.23 57.83 13.88
N PHE A 84 -1.04 58.11 12.58
CA PHE A 84 -1.42 57.18 11.51
C PHE A 84 -0.56 55.90 11.53
N LEU A 85 0.74 56.03 11.81
CA LEU A 85 1.63 54.89 12.01
C LEU A 85 1.23 54.08 13.25
N GLN A 86 0.81 54.73 14.32
CA GLN A 86 0.37 54.06 15.54
C GLN A 86 -0.93 53.28 15.33
N GLU A 87 -1.91 53.87 14.64
CA GLU A 87 -3.16 53.19 14.26
C GLU A 87 -2.89 52.03 13.28
N ALA A 88 -1.94 52.19 12.35
CA ALA A 88 -1.51 51.12 11.47
C ALA A 88 -0.82 49.97 12.23
N ILE A 89 -0.02 50.27 13.26
CA ILE A 89 0.61 49.27 14.13
C ILE A 89 -0.45 48.52 14.94
N GLU A 90 -1.41 49.22 15.55
CA GLU A 90 -2.47 48.62 16.36
C GLU A 90 -3.34 47.68 15.51
N THR A 91 -3.73 48.08 14.29
CA THR A 91 -4.48 47.20 13.38
C THR A 91 -3.69 45.98 12.92
N LEU A 92 -2.36 46.11 12.75
CA LEU A 92 -1.47 44.98 12.45
C LEU A 92 -1.37 44.03 13.65
N GLN A 93 -1.22 44.57 14.86
CA GLN A 93 -1.18 43.79 16.10
C GLN A 93 -2.49 43.02 16.32
N GLU A 94 -3.65 43.65 16.10
CA GLU A 94 -4.94 42.98 16.20
C GLU A 94 -5.07 41.83 15.20
N LYS A 95 -4.61 42.02 13.95
CA LYS A 95 -4.57 40.96 12.94
C LYS A 95 -3.65 39.81 13.34
N VAL A 96 -2.47 40.10 13.89
CA VAL A 96 -1.53 39.08 14.37
C VAL A 96 -2.16 38.27 15.51
N LEU A 97 -2.77 38.94 16.49
CA LEU A 97 -3.46 38.28 17.61
C LEU A 97 -4.64 37.42 17.13
N SER A 98 -5.41 37.89 16.15
CA SER A 98 -6.50 37.13 15.55
C SER A 98 -5.98 35.86 14.87
N LYS A 99 -4.89 35.96 14.10
CA LYS A 99 -4.23 34.82 13.45
C LYS A 99 -3.63 33.84 14.45
N GLU A 100 -3.07 34.34 15.53
CA GLU A 100 -2.53 33.50 16.59
C GLU A 100 -3.62 32.73 17.34
N LYS A 101 -4.78 33.37 17.60
CA LYS A 101 -5.96 32.68 18.13
C LYS A 101 -6.46 31.59 17.19
N GLN A 102 -6.53 31.87 15.88
CA GLN A 102 -6.90 30.86 14.87
C GLN A 102 -5.91 29.69 14.86
N LEU A 103 -4.60 29.97 14.93
CA LEU A 103 -3.56 28.94 14.99
C LEU A 103 -3.66 28.09 16.27
N ASN A 104 -3.92 28.71 17.41
CA ASN A 104 -4.07 28.01 18.68
C ASN A 104 -5.33 27.14 18.70
N ALA A 105 -6.44 27.61 18.12
CA ALA A 105 -7.64 26.80 17.92
C ALA A 105 -7.35 25.58 17.04
N LEU A 106 -6.67 25.76 15.91
CA LEU A 106 -6.26 24.66 15.04
C LEU A 106 -5.35 23.67 15.77
N ARG A 107 -4.31 24.14 16.48
CA ARG A 107 -3.42 23.30 17.30
C ARG A 107 -4.20 22.49 18.33
N HIS A 108 -5.18 23.10 19.00
CA HIS A 108 -6.04 22.39 19.93
C HIS A 108 -6.82 21.28 19.23
N THR A 109 -7.49 21.57 18.11
CA THR A 109 -8.23 20.55 17.35
C THR A 109 -7.34 19.41 16.88
N THR A 110 -6.13 19.69 16.39
CA THR A 110 -5.15 18.68 15.98
C THR A 110 -4.74 17.80 17.15
N ARG A 111 -4.40 18.39 18.30
CA ARG A 111 -4.04 17.65 19.52
C ARG A 111 -5.17 16.76 20.00
N THR A 112 -6.42 17.22 19.93
CA THR A 112 -7.59 16.42 20.30
C THR A 112 -7.79 15.24 19.35
N LYS A 113 -7.66 15.46 18.04
CA LYS A 113 -7.72 14.38 17.04
C LYS A 113 -6.58 13.37 17.23
N GLN A 114 -5.37 13.83 17.55
CA GLN A 114 -4.23 12.96 17.84
C GLN A 114 -4.48 12.09 19.07
N ARG A 115 -4.94 12.68 20.18
CA ARG A 115 -5.30 11.91 21.39
C ARG A 115 -6.38 10.85 21.10
N HIS A 116 -7.42 11.23 20.36
CA HIS A 116 -8.47 10.27 20.01
C HIS A 116 -7.94 9.11 19.12
N LEU A 117 -7.00 9.41 18.22
CA LEU A 117 -6.36 8.40 17.38
C LEU A 117 -5.46 7.46 18.20
N GLU A 118 -4.79 7.96 19.23
CA GLU A 118 -4.03 7.14 20.18
C GLU A 118 -4.95 6.23 21.01
N GLU A 119 -6.06 6.76 21.53
CA GLU A 119 -7.08 5.97 22.25
C GLU A 119 -7.63 4.83 21.39
N LEU A 120 -7.99 5.11 20.13
CA LEU A 120 -8.48 4.09 19.20
C LEU A 120 -7.44 3.01 18.89
N LYS A 121 -6.16 3.39 18.75
CA LYS A 121 -5.06 2.43 18.58
C LYS A 121 -4.90 1.53 19.80
N MET A 122 -4.99 2.08 21.00
CA MET A 122 -4.91 1.31 22.24
C MET A 122 -6.06 0.31 22.37
N GLU A 123 -7.30 0.73 22.07
CA GLU A 123 -8.46 -0.16 22.10
C GLU A 123 -8.37 -1.26 21.01
N GLN A 124 -7.85 -0.93 19.82
CA GLN A 124 -7.60 -1.93 18.79
C GLN A 124 -6.59 -2.99 19.26
N ASN A 125 -5.50 -2.58 19.89
CA ASN A 125 -4.50 -3.50 20.42
C ASN A 125 -5.08 -4.39 21.53
N ARG A 126 -5.84 -3.80 22.47
CA ARG A 126 -6.55 -4.55 23.52
C ARG A 126 -7.49 -5.62 22.95
N ARG A 127 -8.22 -5.31 21.87
CA ARG A 127 -9.07 -6.28 21.18
C ARG A 127 -8.28 -7.38 20.48
N LYS A 128 -7.13 -7.06 19.89
CA LYS A 128 -6.24 -8.05 19.26
C LYS A 128 -5.66 -9.00 20.31
N GLU A 129 -5.21 -8.48 21.44
CA GLU A 129 -4.70 -9.27 22.56
C GLU A 129 -5.77 -10.21 23.13
N GLY A 130 -6.98 -9.68 23.41
CA GLY A 130 -8.09 -10.52 23.86
C GLY A 130 -8.51 -11.60 22.87
N ALA A 131 -8.47 -11.31 21.56
CA ALA A 131 -8.74 -12.31 20.53
C ALA A 131 -7.64 -13.38 20.45
N ALA A 132 -6.38 -13.00 20.64
CA ALA A 132 -5.26 -13.93 20.70
C ALA A 132 -5.35 -14.86 21.92
N GLU A 133 -5.72 -14.33 23.10
CA GLU A 133 -5.94 -15.12 24.31
C GLU A 133 -7.10 -16.11 24.16
N CYS A 134 -8.23 -15.69 23.56
CA CYS A 134 -9.35 -16.60 23.27
C CYS A 134 -8.92 -17.74 22.35
N ARG A 135 -8.17 -17.42 21.29
CA ARG A 135 -7.64 -18.42 20.34
C ARG A 135 -6.66 -19.37 21.00
N LEU A 136 -5.82 -18.88 21.92
CA LEU A 136 -4.88 -19.72 22.67
C LEU A 136 -5.66 -20.71 23.55
N ARG A 137 -6.67 -20.25 24.29
CA ARG A 137 -7.53 -21.11 25.12
C ARG A 137 -8.27 -22.16 24.29
N GLU A 138 -8.76 -21.81 23.09
CA GLU A 138 -9.38 -22.77 22.18
C GLU A 138 -8.38 -23.84 21.70
N LEU A 139 -7.16 -23.45 21.38
CA LEU A 139 -6.10 -24.37 20.97
C LEU A 139 -5.70 -25.31 22.11
N GLU A 140 -5.58 -24.81 23.33
CA GLU A 140 -5.31 -25.62 24.53
C GLU A 140 -6.41 -26.67 24.77
N ASN A 141 -7.69 -26.25 24.74
CA ASN A 141 -8.82 -27.17 24.89
C ASN A 141 -8.85 -28.25 23.79
N ASN A 142 -8.53 -27.88 22.56
CA ASN A 142 -8.46 -28.83 21.45
C ASN A 142 -7.30 -29.82 21.62
N LEU A 143 -6.15 -29.35 22.11
CA LEU A 143 -5.01 -30.19 22.41
C LEU A 143 -5.34 -31.19 23.52
N GLU A 144 -5.89 -30.74 24.65
CA GLU A 144 -6.28 -31.59 25.76
C GLU A 144 -7.33 -32.63 25.33
N LYS A 145 -8.34 -32.21 24.57
CA LYS A 145 -9.35 -33.14 24.01
C LYS A 145 -8.72 -34.19 23.10
N THR A 146 -7.70 -33.82 22.33
CA THR A 146 -6.99 -34.76 21.45
C THR A 146 -6.12 -35.72 22.25
N GLN A 147 -5.42 -35.24 23.28
CA GLN A 147 -4.65 -36.09 24.19
C GLN A 147 -5.55 -37.11 24.89
N LEU A 148 -6.69 -36.68 25.46
CA LEU A 148 -7.66 -37.57 26.07
C LEU A 148 -8.16 -38.65 25.10
N LYS A 149 -8.44 -38.27 23.84
CA LYS A 149 -8.82 -39.23 22.78
C LYS A 149 -7.71 -40.25 22.50
N CYS A 150 -6.45 -39.81 22.43
CA CYS A 150 -5.32 -40.71 22.25
C CYS A 150 -5.20 -41.69 23.42
N THR A 151 -5.26 -41.22 24.66
CA THR A 151 -5.19 -42.09 25.85
C THR A 151 -6.34 -43.09 25.89
N VAL A 152 -7.56 -42.67 25.53
CA VAL A 152 -8.71 -43.59 25.42
C VAL A 152 -8.47 -44.63 24.32
N ALA A 153 -7.97 -44.22 23.16
CA ALA A 153 -7.65 -45.13 22.06
C ALA A 153 -6.55 -46.15 22.46
N GLU A 154 -5.52 -45.71 23.18
CA GLU A 154 -4.47 -46.57 23.72
C GLU A 154 -5.03 -47.58 24.73
N ASN A 155 -5.89 -47.14 25.64
CA ASN A 155 -6.55 -48.00 26.61
C ASN A 155 -7.44 -49.05 25.93
N ILE A 156 -8.23 -48.63 24.93
CA ILE A 156 -9.04 -49.53 24.11
C ILE A 156 -8.15 -50.54 23.38
N GLY A 157 -7.07 -50.09 22.72
CA GLY A 157 -6.12 -50.95 22.03
C GLY A 157 -5.48 -51.97 22.97
N THR A 158 -5.08 -51.54 24.16
CA THR A 158 -4.54 -52.42 25.20
C THR A 158 -5.57 -53.46 25.66
N CYS A 159 -6.83 -53.07 25.81
CA CYS A 159 -7.92 -53.98 26.19
C CYS A 159 -8.14 -55.05 25.10
N TYR A 160 -8.20 -54.65 23.83
CA TYR A 160 -8.30 -55.59 22.70
C TYR A 160 -7.10 -56.54 22.63
N LEU A 161 -5.89 -56.05 22.89
CA LEU A 161 -4.69 -56.91 22.89
C LEU A 161 -4.75 -57.96 24.00
N LYS A 162 -5.18 -57.58 25.21
CA LYS A 162 -5.40 -58.50 26.34
C LYS A 162 -6.50 -59.53 26.02
N LEU A 163 -7.61 -59.09 25.43
CA LEU A 163 -8.71 -59.97 25.03
C LEU A 163 -8.24 -60.99 23.98
N LYS A 164 -7.46 -60.54 22.98
CA LYS A 164 -6.87 -61.41 21.97
C LYS A 164 -5.95 -62.46 22.60
N GLN A 165 -5.08 -62.05 23.52
CA GLN A 165 -4.20 -62.98 24.25
C GLN A 165 -5.01 -64.02 25.03
N HIS A 166 -6.04 -63.58 25.77
CA HIS A 166 -6.91 -64.48 26.53
C HIS A 166 -7.60 -65.49 25.60
N LEU A 167 -8.22 -65.02 24.51
CA LEU A 167 -8.88 -65.90 23.53
C LEU A 167 -7.92 -66.91 22.91
N GLN A 168 -6.69 -66.49 22.57
CA GLN A 168 -5.67 -67.39 22.03
C GLN A 168 -5.30 -68.49 23.03
N VAL A 169 -5.16 -68.15 24.32
CA VAL A 169 -4.89 -69.12 25.39
C VAL A 169 -6.08 -70.05 25.59
N THR A 170 -7.31 -69.51 25.67
CA THR A 170 -8.53 -70.33 25.84
C THR A 170 -8.72 -71.30 24.66
N LEU A 171 -8.51 -70.84 23.43
CA LEU A 171 -8.59 -71.68 22.25
C LEU A 171 -7.53 -72.79 22.29
N SER A 172 -6.28 -72.44 22.66
CA SER A 172 -5.20 -73.41 22.80
C SER A 172 -5.53 -74.47 23.86
N LEU A 173 -6.07 -74.06 25.01
CA LEU A 173 -6.47 -74.97 26.09
C LEU A 173 -7.65 -75.86 25.67
N HIS A 174 -8.66 -75.31 25.00
CA HIS A 174 -9.77 -76.08 24.47
C HIS A 174 -9.31 -77.09 23.43
N LEU A 175 -8.39 -76.73 22.52
CA LEU A 175 -7.81 -77.68 21.56
C LEU A 175 -7.10 -78.83 22.30
N VAL A 176 -6.23 -78.53 23.27
CA VAL A 176 -5.53 -79.55 24.06
C VAL A 176 -6.52 -80.46 24.82
N SER A 177 -7.57 -79.90 25.39
CA SER A 177 -8.63 -80.66 26.06
C SER A 177 -9.41 -81.55 25.08
N LEU A 178 -9.78 -81.03 23.91
CA LEU A 178 -10.51 -81.77 22.88
C LEU A 178 -9.67 -82.94 22.33
N PHE A 179 -8.37 -82.72 22.10
CA PHE A 179 -7.42 -83.75 21.68
C PHE A 179 -7.19 -84.83 22.75
N SER A 180 -7.41 -84.52 24.03
CA SER A 180 -7.30 -85.49 25.14
C SER A 180 -8.57 -86.35 25.30
N VAL A 181 -9.75 -85.78 25.03
CA VAL A 181 -11.04 -86.47 25.22
C VAL A 181 -11.43 -87.37 24.03
N PHE A 182 -10.92 -87.09 22.82
CA PHE A 182 -11.25 -87.85 21.62
C PHE A 182 -9.99 -88.33 20.85
N PRO A 183 -9.55 -89.60 21.03
CA PRO A 183 -8.65 -90.24 20.08
C PRO A 183 -9.37 -90.44 18.72
N PRO A 184 -8.63 -90.66 17.61
CA PRO A 184 -9.04 -90.22 16.27
C PRO A 184 -10.08 -91.15 15.62
N LEU A 185 -11.34 -91.13 16.07
CA LEU A 185 -12.44 -91.84 15.40
C LEU A 185 -13.85 -91.20 15.51
N SER A 186 -14.02 -89.98 16.03
CA SER A 186 -15.34 -89.28 16.08
C SER A 186 -15.44 -87.95 15.31
N SER A 187 -14.44 -87.60 14.50
CA SER A 187 -14.31 -86.29 13.83
C SER A 187 -15.53 -85.91 12.96
N PHE A 188 -16.11 -86.88 12.24
CA PHE A 188 -17.17 -86.60 11.26
C PHE A 188 -18.53 -86.23 11.89
N VAL A 189 -18.93 -86.95 12.95
CA VAL A 189 -20.23 -86.72 13.61
C VAL A 189 -20.23 -85.41 14.39
N PHE A 190 -19.11 -85.08 15.03
CA PHE A 190 -18.96 -83.85 15.79
C PHE A 190 -18.82 -82.60 14.90
N SER A 191 -18.16 -82.72 13.73
CA SER A 191 -18.11 -81.64 12.74
C SER A 191 -19.49 -81.26 12.22
N SER A 192 -20.34 -82.25 11.94
CA SER A 192 -21.72 -82.01 11.50
C SER A 192 -22.56 -81.29 12.56
N PHE A 193 -22.39 -81.66 13.83
CA PHE A 193 -23.14 -81.05 14.93
C PHE A 193 -22.68 -79.62 15.22
N PHE A 194 -21.38 -79.37 15.29
CA PHE A 194 -20.84 -78.01 15.48
C PHE A 194 -21.14 -77.08 14.30
N GLN A 195 -21.15 -77.60 13.07
CA GLN A 195 -21.50 -76.79 11.91
C GLN A 195 -22.99 -76.41 11.91
N ALA A 196 -23.87 -77.29 12.37
CA ALA A 196 -25.28 -76.99 12.55
C ALA A 196 -25.53 -75.98 13.68
N GLU A 197 -24.86 -76.13 14.83
CA GLU A 197 -24.95 -75.19 15.96
C GLU A 197 -24.41 -73.80 15.59
N LEU A 198 -23.29 -73.74 14.85
CA LEU A 198 -22.73 -72.49 14.35
C LEU A 198 -23.69 -71.79 13.37
N GLN A 199 -24.28 -72.53 12.43
CA GLN A 199 -25.30 -71.97 11.52
C GLN A 199 -26.51 -71.43 12.28
N GLN A 200 -26.95 -72.12 13.34
CA GLN A 200 -28.06 -71.65 14.18
C GLN A 200 -27.72 -70.34 14.89
N GLN A 201 -26.51 -70.21 15.45
CA GLN A 201 -26.05 -68.98 16.09
C GLN A 201 -25.88 -67.83 15.10
N GLU A 202 -25.32 -68.09 13.91
CA GLU A 202 -25.20 -67.09 12.85
C GLU A 202 -26.57 -66.58 12.39
N GLU A 203 -27.55 -67.48 12.24
CA GLU A 203 -28.92 -67.10 11.86
C GLU A 203 -29.61 -66.26 12.96
N LEU A 204 -29.39 -66.59 14.23
CA LEU A 204 -29.88 -65.80 15.36
C LEU A 204 -29.27 -64.39 15.39
N LEU A 205 -27.95 -64.28 15.23
CA LEU A 205 -27.27 -62.98 15.16
C LEU A 205 -27.74 -62.15 13.96
N TYR A 206 -27.94 -62.80 12.81
CA TYR A 206 -28.48 -62.12 11.63
C TYR A 206 -29.89 -61.57 11.87
N LYS A 207 -30.76 -62.34 12.54
CA LYS A 207 -32.10 -61.88 12.95
C LYS A 207 -32.02 -60.71 13.94
N GLU A 208 -31.15 -60.78 14.94
CA GLU A 208 -30.98 -59.70 15.92
C GLU A 208 -30.42 -58.41 15.29
N CYS A 209 -29.47 -58.53 14.36
CA CYS A 209 -28.95 -57.40 13.59
C CYS A 209 -30.05 -56.74 12.76
N LYS A 210 -30.87 -57.53 12.06
CA LYS A 210 -32.02 -56.98 11.31
C LYS A 210 -33.02 -56.28 12.21
N GLU A 211 -33.30 -56.82 13.39
CA GLU A 211 -34.21 -56.20 14.34
C GLU A 211 -33.64 -54.86 14.86
N ARG A 212 -32.34 -54.81 15.19
CA ARG A 212 -31.66 -53.56 15.57
C ARG A 212 -31.68 -52.53 14.45
N GLU A 213 -31.42 -52.92 13.21
CA GLU A 213 -31.52 -52.04 12.04
C GLU A 213 -32.93 -51.49 11.87
N HIS A 214 -33.95 -52.34 12.02
CA HIS A 214 -35.35 -51.93 11.95
C HIS A 214 -35.70 -50.94 13.07
N ILE A 215 -35.24 -51.18 14.30
CA ILE A 215 -35.42 -50.26 15.43
C ILE A 215 -34.74 -48.92 15.14
N ILE A 216 -33.48 -48.91 14.69
CA ILE A 216 -32.75 -47.69 14.33
C ILE A 216 -33.48 -46.92 13.24
N ALA A 217 -33.90 -47.58 12.17
CA ALA A 217 -34.68 -46.97 11.09
C ALA A 217 -36.00 -46.36 11.60
N SER A 218 -36.68 -47.03 12.54
CA SER A 218 -37.90 -46.51 13.15
C SER A 218 -37.64 -45.24 13.98
N TYR A 219 -36.50 -45.16 14.69
CA TYR A 219 -36.12 -43.98 15.44
C TYR A 219 -35.71 -42.82 14.52
N ILE A 220 -34.94 -43.10 13.46
CA ILE A 220 -34.60 -42.10 12.44
C ILE A 220 -35.88 -41.51 11.85
N LYS A 221 -36.82 -42.36 11.45
CA LYS A 221 -38.11 -41.92 10.90
C LYS A 221 -38.89 -41.06 11.90
N LYS A 222 -38.97 -41.45 13.17
CA LYS A 222 -39.58 -40.63 14.23
C LYS A 222 -38.88 -39.27 14.38
N THR A 223 -37.55 -39.22 14.28
CA THR A 223 -36.83 -37.94 14.36
C THR A 223 -37.04 -37.06 13.13
N GLU A 224 -37.21 -37.65 11.95
CA GLU A 224 -37.53 -36.93 10.72
C GLU A 224 -38.97 -36.40 10.74
N GLU A 225 -39.92 -37.19 11.24
CA GLU A 225 -41.31 -36.80 11.44
C GLU A 225 -41.47 -35.67 12.47
N LEU A 226 -40.60 -35.60 13.49
CA LEU A 226 -40.56 -34.48 14.44
C LEU A 226 -39.88 -33.22 13.86
N LYS A 227 -38.93 -33.38 12.93
CA LYS A 227 -38.28 -32.26 12.22
C LYS A 227 -39.15 -31.66 11.11
N ALA A 228 -39.94 -32.47 10.42
CA ALA A 228 -40.82 -32.04 9.33
C ALA A 228 -41.85 -30.94 9.71
N PRO A 229 -42.52 -30.96 10.88
CA PRO A 229 -43.41 -29.88 11.30
C PRO A 229 -42.64 -28.63 11.74
N ALA A 230 -41.41 -28.75 12.27
CA ALA A 230 -40.56 -27.60 12.56
C ALA A 230 -40.15 -26.87 11.26
N GLU A 231 -39.80 -27.61 10.22
CA GLU A 231 -39.42 -27.05 8.92
C GLU A 231 -40.65 -26.50 8.14
N LYS A 232 -41.82 -27.14 8.25
CA LYS A 232 -43.09 -26.60 7.73
C LYS A 232 -43.55 -25.36 8.51
N GLY A 233 -43.25 -25.28 9.80
CA GLY A 233 -43.48 -24.10 10.65
C GLY A 233 -42.62 -22.92 10.20
N GLU A 234 -41.36 -23.15 9.85
CA GLU A 234 -40.43 -22.14 9.34
C GLU A 234 -40.85 -21.62 7.95
N ARG A 235 -41.29 -22.51 7.04
CA ARG A 235 -41.84 -22.12 5.73
C ARG A 235 -43.20 -21.40 5.84
N ARG A 236 -44.02 -21.69 6.86
CA ARG A 236 -45.26 -20.95 7.15
C ARG A 236 -45.01 -19.63 7.87
N ALA A 237 -43.98 -19.52 8.71
CA ALA A 237 -43.57 -18.28 9.34
C ALA A 237 -43.07 -17.25 8.30
N GLN A 238 -42.34 -17.70 7.27
CA GLN A 238 -41.97 -16.83 6.14
C GLN A 238 -43.16 -16.40 5.28
N ARG A 239 -44.25 -17.19 5.20
CA ARG A 239 -45.50 -16.78 4.49
C ARG A 239 -46.45 -15.94 5.34
N LYS A 240 -46.38 -16.00 6.67
CA LYS A 240 -47.28 -15.27 7.59
C LYS A 240 -46.87 -13.83 7.86
N THR A 241 -45.72 -13.36 7.37
CA THR A 241 -45.33 -11.95 7.44
C THR A 241 -46.08 -11.05 6.43
N MET A 242 -46.94 -11.60 5.54
CA MET A 242 -47.55 -10.82 4.45
C MET A 242 -49.08 -10.73 4.40
N GLN A 243 -49.85 -11.27 5.36
CA GLN A 243 -51.30 -11.06 5.38
C GLN A 243 -51.87 -11.21 6.80
N PRO A 244 -52.55 -10.18 7.35
CA PRO A 244 -53.54 -10.34 8.39
C PRO A 244 -54.94 -10.34 7.74
N ASP A 245 -55.64 -11.47 7.74
CA ASP A 245 -56.83 -11.68 8.57
C ASP A 245 -57.67 -12.88 8.09
N GLU A 246 -58.44 -13.40 9.05
CA GLU A 246 -59.65 -14.20 8.97
C GLU A 246 -59.63 -15.70 8.57
N VAL A 247 -60.36 -16.43 9.43
CA VAL A 247 -61.02 -17.75 9.30
C VAL A 247 -60.18 -19.04 9.43
N SER A 248 -60.38 -19.78 10.53
CA SER A 248 -61.08 -21.09 10.47
C SER A 248 -61.19 -21.73 11.86
N SER A 249 -62.41 -21.69 12.39
CA SER A 249 -62.81 -22.13 13.74
C SER A 249 -63.46 -23.52 13.72
N GLU A 250 -62.84 -24.52 13.08
CA GLU A 250 -63.51 -25.84 12.91
C GLU A 250 -62.63 -27.07 13.23
N ALA A 251 -61.35 -26.89 13.55
CA ALA A 251 -60.46 -28.01 13.94
C ALA A 251 -60.46 -28.34 15.44
N GLN A 252 -61.20 -27.59 16.29
CA GLN A 252 -61.06 -27.68 17.75
C GLN A 252 -62.00 -28.67 18.47
N ARG A 253 -62.94 -29.35 17.80
CA ARG A 253 -63.92 -30.21 18.51
C ARG A 253 -63.61 -31.70 18.55
N SER A 254 -62.67 -32.21 17.74
CA SER A 254 -62.34 -33.65 17.73
C SER A 254 -61.07 -34.00 18.52
N THR A 255 -60.15 -33.05 18.72
CA THR A 255 -58.87 -33.31 19.41
C THR A 255 -58.99 -33.18 20.93
N THR A 256 -59.96 -32.40 21.42
CA THR A 256 -60.14 -32.12 22.86
C THR A 256 -60.69 -33.33 23.65
N ARG A 257 -61.39 -34.27 23.01
CA ARG A 257 -62.03 -35.40 23.72
C ARG A 257 -61.07 -36.55 24.06
N MET A 258 -60.07 -36.79 23.22
CA MET A 258 -58.99 -37.76 23.48
C MET A 258 -57.88 -37.16 24.38
N ALA A 259 -57.60 -35.86 24.22
CA ALA A 259 -56.64 -35.15 25.06
C ALA A 259 -57.07 -35.15 26.54
N GLY A 260 -58.36 -35.03 26.83
CA GLY A 260 -58.85 -35.00 28.22
C GLY A 260 -58.73 -36.32 28.99
N GLU A 261 -58.66 -37.48 28.31
CA GLU A 261 -58.43 -38.78 28.97
C GLU A 261 -56.93 -39.03 29.18
N GLU A 262 -56.10 -38.68 28.20
CA GLU A 262 -54.63 -38.69 28.35
C GLU A 262 -54.18 -37.68 29.41
N GLU A 263 -54.76 -36.49 29.45
CA GLU A 263 -54.47 -35.44 30.44
C GLU A 263 -54.92 -35.83 31.85
N LYS A 264 -56.03 -36.59 31.98
CA LYS A 264 -56.44 -37.19 33.26
C LYS A 264 -55.50 -38.32 33.68
N ALA A 265 -55.04 -39.16 32.76
CA ALA A 265 -54.06 -40.20 33.06
C ALA A 265 -52.71 -39.59 33.45
N ILE A 266 -52.23 -38.58 32.71
CA ILE A 266 -51.03 -37.79 33.03
C ILE A 266 -51.19 -37.12 34.39
N SER A 267 -52.34 -36.49 34.67
CA SER A 267 -52.62 -35.88 35.98
C SER A 267 -52.62 -36.91 37.11
N ALA A 268 -53.18 -38.10 36.89
CA ALA A 268 -53.17 -39.19 37.87
C ALA A 268 -51.77 -39.75 38.11
N TYR A 269 -50.95 -39.89 37.07
CA TYR A 269 -49.55 -40.29 37.18
C TYR A 269 -48.71 -39.20 37.87
N GLU A 270 -48.94 -37.93 37.56
CA GLU A 270 -48.29 -36.80 38.22
C GLU A 270 -48.66 -36.72 39.70
N GLU A 271 -49.93 -36.96 40.06
CA GLU A 271 -50.39 -36.98 41.43
C GLU A 271 -49.81 -38.17 42.20
N ALA A 272 -49.75 -39.35 41.59
CA ALA A 272 -49.08 -40.52 42.16
C ALA A 272 -47.58 -40.27 42.38
N PHE A 273 -46.89 -39.66 41.40
CA PHE A 273 -45.50 -39.25 41.54
C PHE A 273 -45.31 -38.20 42.64
N ARG A 274 -46.24 -37.26 42.78
CA ARG A 274 -46.22 -36.23 43.84
C ARG A 274 -46.34 -36.88 45.22
N ARG A 275 -47.30 -37.79 45.40
CA ARG A 275 -47.50 -38.53 46.65
C ARG A 275 -46.30 -39.42 47.00
N ILE A 276 -45.70 -40.08 46.00
CA ILE A 276 -44.45 -40.84 46.20
C ILE A 276 -43.31 -39.90 46.60
N LYS A 277 -43.17 -38.75 45.94
CA LYS A 277 -42.12 -37.74 46.23
C LYS A 277 -42.27 -37.14 47.63
N GLU A 278 -43.50 -36.88 48.07
CA GLU A 278 -43.83 -36.37 49.41
C GLU A 278 -43.63 -37.43 50.50
N ALA A 279 -44.06 -38.67 50.25
CA ALA A 279 -43.91 -39.78 51.21
C ALA A 279 -42.47 -40.28 51.37
N THR A 280 -41.68 -40.22 50.29
CA THR A 280 -40.30 -40.72 50.32
C THR A 280 -39.32 -39.66 50.81
N GLY A 281 -39.65 -38.37 50.76
CA GLY A 281 -38.79 -37.26 51.23
C GLY A 281 -37.46 -37.10 50.48
N ILE A 282 -37.14 -38.01 49.56
CA ILE A 282 -35.94 -37.99 48.74
C ILE A 282 -36.20 -37.00 47.60
N GLN A 283 -35.74 -35.76 47.77
CA GLN A 283 -35.35 -34.96 46.62
C GLN A 283 -34.20 -35.72 45.95
N THR A 284 -34.52 -36.61 45.00
CA THR A 284 -33.51 -37.36 44.26
C THR A 284 -32.55 -36.35 43.65
N VAL A 285 -31.25 -36.61 43.78
CA VAL A 285 -30.17 -35.79 43.20
C VAL A 285 -30.43 -35.50 41.71
N GLU A 286 -31.15 -36.40 41.05
CA GLU A 286 -31.66 -36.28 39.68
C GLU A 286 -32.59 -35.08 39.48
N VAL A 287 -33.57 -34.84 40.36
CA VAL A 287 -34.51 -33.70 40.21
C VAL A 287 -33.78 -32.36 40.35
N LYS A 288 -32.83 -32.25 41.27
CA LYS A 288 -31.99 -31.04 41.40
C LYS A 288 -31.14 -30.82 40.15
N ARG A 289 -30.56 -31.89 39.60
CA ARG A 289 -29.80 -31.83 38.33
C ARG A 289 -30.66 -31.36 37.16
N TYR A 290 -31.90 -31.85 37.05
CA TYR A 290 -32.82 -31.39 36.00
C TYR A 290 -33.20 -29.92 36.16
N SER A 291 -33.47 -29.43 37.37
CA SER A 291 -33.73 -28.01 37.61
C SER A 291 -32.52 -27.14 37.24
N SER A 292 -31.31 -27.50 37.69
CA SER A 292 -30.09 -26.76 37.34
C SER A 292 -29.78 -26.82 35.84
N GLN A 293 -30.08 -27.93 35.16
CA GLN A 293 -29.93 -28.05 33.71
C GLN A 293 -30.92 -27.13 32.97
N LYS A 294 -32.16 -27.04 33.44
CA LYS A 294 -33.18 -26.15 32.88
C LYS A 294 -32.78 -24.67 33.03
N GLU A 295 -32.30 -24.28 34.21
CA GLU A 295 -31.78 -22.92 34.47
C GLU A 295 -30.56 -22.61 33.59
N ALA A 296 -29.65 -23.57 33.42
CA ALA A 296 -28.50 -23.41 32.53
C ALA A 296 -28.94 -23.24 31.06
N GLN A 297 -29.96 -23.99 30.61
CA GLN A 297 -30.52 -23.87 29.28
C GLN A 297 -31.18 -22.50 29.06
N GLU A 298 -31.96 -22.02 30.03
CA GLU A 298 -32.59 -20.69 29.98
C GLU A 298 -31.54 -19.57 29.94
N ASN A 299 -30.49 -19.67 30.74
CA ASN A 299 -29.37 -18.73 30.70
C ASN A 299 -28.65 -18.72 29.35
N LEU A 300 -28.42 -19.90 28.75
CA LEU A 300 -27.82 -20.00 27.41
C LEU A 300 -28.73 -19.38 26.34
N GLU A 301 -30.04 -19.56 26.44
CA GLU A 301 -31.00 -18.97 25.51
C GLU A 301 -31.04 -17.45 25.63
N ASN A 302 -31.00 -16.92 26.86
CA ASN A 302 -30.92 -15.49 27.10
C ASN A 302 -29.61 -14.90 26.59
N MET A 303 -28.47 -15.55 26.85
CA MET A 303 -27.18 -15.16 26.26
C MET A 303 -27.20 -15.19 24.73
N LYS A 304 -27.86 -16.16 24.12
CA LYS A 304 -28.01 -16.21 22.66
C LYS A 304 -28.80 -15.01 22.14
N LYS A 305 -29.94 -14.68 22.78
CA LYS A 305 -30.75 -13.51 22.42
C LYS A 305 -29.97 -12.20 22.57
N ASP A 306 -29.18 -12.06 23.63
CA ASP A 306 -28.39 -10.84 23.85
C ASP A 306 -27.21 -10.75 22.87
N ASN A 307 -26.55 -11.86 22.56
CA ASN A 307 -25.55 -11.91 21.50
C ASN A 307 -26.14 -11.56 20.13
N GLU A 308 -27.35 -12.02 19.82
CA GLU A 308 -28.05 -11.66 18.58
C GLU A 308 -28.35 -10.15 18.51
N LYS A 309 -28.80 -9.54 19.60
CA LYS A 309 -29.02 -8.08 19.68
C LYS A 309 -27.72 -7.30 19.46
N VAL A 310 -26.64 -7.69 20.15
CA VAL A 310 -25.33 -7.03 20.01
C VAL A 310 -24.80 -7.19 18.58
N LEU A 311 -24.97 -8.37 17.97
CA LEU A 311 -24.57 -8.63 16.60
C LEU A 311 -25.36 -7.78 15.60
N GLN A 312 -26.65 -7.57 15.84
CA GLN A 312 -27.48 -6.67 15.03
C GLN A 312 -27.01 -5.21 15.17
N GLN A 313 -26.77 -4.72 16.38
CA GLN A 313 -26.24 -3.37 16.62
C GLN A 313 -24.88 -3.16 15.94
N LEU A 314 -23.98 -4.14 16.02
CA LEU A 314 -22.67 -4.07 15.35
C LEU A 314 -22.79 -4.05 13.83
N LYS A 315 -23.77 -4.76 13.24
CA LYS A 315 -24.05 -4.69 11.81
C LYS A 315 -24.54 -3.30 11.40
N GLU A 316 -25.47 -2.73 12.16
CA GLU A 316 -25.99 -1.38 11.91
C GLU A 316 -24.88 -0.32 12.02
N GLN A 317 -24.02 -0.40 13.05
CA GLN A 317 -22.87 0.48 13.19
C GLN A 317 -21.87 0.33 12.03
N LYS A 318 -21.61 -0.91 11.59
CA LYS A 318 -20.74 -1.16 10.43
C LYS A 318 -21.32 -0.54 9.17
N GLU A 319 -22.61 -0.69 8.91
CA GLU A 319 -23.27 -0.09 7.75
C GLU A 319 -23.23 1.43 7.80
N LEU A 320 -23.46 2.03 8.96
CA LEU A 320 -23.36 3.49 9.15
C LEU A 320 -21.95 4.00 8.87
N LEU A 321 -20.93 3.36 9.45
CA LEU A 321 -19.52 3.70 9.23
C LEU A 321 -19.12 3.52 7.76
N THR A 322 -19.62 2.47 7.10
CA THR A 322 -19.35 2.23 5.67
C THR A 322 -19.95 3.34 4.82
N LYS A 323 -21.17 3.79 5.12
CA LYS A 323 -21.80 4.92 4.42
C LYS A 323 -21.01 6.22 4.63
N GLN A 324 -20.59 6.51 5.86
CA GLN A 324 -19.77 7.69 6.16
C GLN A 324 -18.42 7.66 5.43
N LEU A 325 -17.80 6.48 5.32
CA LEU A 325 -16.55 6.31 4.60
C LEU A 325 -16.74 6.55 3.10
N GLN A 326 -17.80 6.00 2.49
CA GLN A 326 -18.13 6.27 1.09
C GLN A 326 -18.43 7.76 0.85
N GLU A 327 -19.15 8.41 1.76
CA GLU A 327 -19.43 9.84 1.65
C GLU A 327 -18.17 10.69 1.72
N MET A 328 -17.20 10.32 2.57
CA MET A 328 -15.88 10.96 2.63
C MET A 328 -15.02 10.68 1.39
N GLU A 329 -15.02 9.45 0.88
CA GLU A 329 -14.26 9.06 -0.33
C GLU A 329 -14.78 9.76 -1.59
N TYR A 330 -16.10 9.94 -1.69
CA TYR A 330 -16.74 10.58 -2.84
C TYR A 330 -17.11 12.05 -2.59
N SER A 331 -16.70 12.61 -1.45
CA SER A 331 -16.89 14.01 -1.12
C SER A 331 -16.20 14.91 -2.15
N HIS A 332 -16.84 16.03 -2.46
CA HIS A 332 -16.28 17.07 -3.30
C HIS A 332 -14.93 17.58 -2.75
N GLU A 333 -14.78 17.63 -1.43
CA GLU A 333 -13.54 18.05 -0.77
C GLU A 333 -12.38 17.08 -1.06
N ALA A 334 -12.64 15.77 -1.14
CA ALA A 334 -11.61 14.78 -1.48
C ALA A 334 -11.10 14.97 -2.91
N LYS A 335 -12.02 15.22 -3.86
CA LYS A 335 -11.68 15.51 -5.26
C LYS A 335 -10.93 16.84 -5.42
N GLU A 336 -11.35 17.88 -4.72
CA GLU A 336 -10.63 19.16 -4.73
C GLU A 336 -9.21 19.05 -4.16
N LEU A 337 -9.02 18.18 -3.16
CA LEU A 337 -7.72 17.96 -2.54
C LEU A 337 -6.79 17.19 -3.48
N GLU A 338 -7.32 16.18 -4.17
CA GLU A 338 -6.61 15.43 -5.22
C GLU A 338 -6.20 16.34 -6.39
N GLU A 339 -7.10 17.21 -6.87
CA GLU A 339 -6.77 18.19 -7.91
C GLU A 339 -5.69 19.19 -7.45
N ARG A 340 -5.74 19.65 -6.20
CA ARG A 340 -4.72 20.53 -5.62
C ARG A 340 -3.37 19.83 -5.48
N GLU A 341 -3.36 18.55 -5.11
CA GLU A 341 -2.13 17.74 -5.04
C GLU A 341 -1.50 17.56 -6.42
N GLN A 342 -2.32 17.26 -7.44
CA GLN A 342 -1.84 17.17 -8.83
C GLN A 342 -1.28 18.51 -9.33
N GLN A 343 -1.95 19.63 -9.03
CA GLN A 343 -1.45 20.96 -9.37
C GLN A 343 -0.13 21.27 -8.67
N LEU A 344 -0.02 20.96 -7.37
CA LEU A 344 1.22 21.14 -6.61
C LEU A 344 2.36 20.33 -7.24
N GLN A 345 2.12 19.06 -7.57
CA GLN A 345 3.10 18.19 -8.20
C GLN A 345 3.54 18.70 -9.58
N ALA A 346 2.61 19.23 -10.38
CA ALA A 346 2.93 19.87 -11.65
C ALA A 346 3.79 21.14 -11.47
N THR A 347 3.50 21.96 -10.45
CA THR A 347 4.32 23.13 -10.14
C THR A 347 5.72 22.75 -9.66
N LEU A 348 5.86 21.72 -8.82
CA LEU A 348 7.16 21.22 -8.37
C LEU A 348 8.02 20.76 -9.54
N ARG A 349 7.47 19.94 -10.45
CA ARG A 349 8.18 19.51 -11.66
C ARG A 349 8.65 20.68 -12.53
N ARG A 350 7.86 21.76 -12.62
CA ARG A 350 8.26 22.98 -13.34
C ARG A 350 9.40 23.69 -12.63
N CYS A 351 9.36 23.79 -11.30
CA CYS A 351 10.44 24.37 -10.50
C CYS A 351 11.74 23.57 -10.66
N ASP A 352 11.66 22.24 -10.62
CA ASP A 352 12.81 21.36 -10.83
C ASP A 352 13.42 21.57 -12.23
N GLY A 353 12.58 21.58 -13.28
CA GLY A 353 13.05 21.86 -14.64
C GLY A 353 13.67 23.25 -14.79
N ALA A 354 13.11 24.28 -14.14
CA ALA A 354 13.70 25.62 -14.14
C ALA A 354 15.04 25.68 -13.39
N LYS A 355 15.18 24.91 -12.30
CA LYS A 355 16.42 24.78 -11.55
C LYS A 355 17.50 24.09 -12.37
N GLU A 356 17.17 23.00 -13.07
CA GLU A 356 18.10 22.32 -13.99
C GLU A 356 18.57 23.25 -15.12
N GLN A 357 17.66 24.05 -15.69
CA GLN A 357 18.03 25.06 -16.69
C GLN A 357 18.97 26.13 -16.11
N LEU A 358 18.70 26.62 -14.91
CA LEU A 358 19.56 27.58 -14.22
C LEU A 358 20.95 26.98 -13.95
N ASP A 359 21.01 25.75 -13.47
CA ASP A 359 22.28 25.06 -13.21
C ASP A 359 23.06 24.81 -14.52
N GLY A 360 22.37 24.51 -15.62
CA GLY A 360 22.96 24.44 -16.96
C GLY A 360 23.55 25.79 -17.41
N LEU A 361 22.81 26.88 -17.25
CA LEU A 361 23.29 28.24 -17.58
C LEU A 361 24.50 28.65 -16.72
N LYS A 362 24.50 28.32 -15.42
CA LYS A 362 25.65 28.59 -14.54
C LYS A 362 26.91 27.85 -14.98
N LYS A 363 26.80 26.58 -15.36
CA LYS A 363 27.93 25.81 -15.91
C LYS A 363 28.45 26.45 -17.20
N ASN A 364 27.56 26.81 -18.12
CA ASN A 364 27.96 27.48 -19.36
C ASN A 364 28.64 28.82 -19.07
N LEU A 365 28.10 29.62 -18.15
CA LEU A 365 28.72 30.89 -17.76
C LEU A 365 30.12 30.67 -17.19
N SER A 366 30.30 29.69 -16.31
CA SER A 366 31.62 29.34 -15.77
C SER A 366 32.61 28.92 -16.87
N THR A 367 32.16 28.16 -17.89
CA THR A 367 33.02 27.82 -19.03
C THR A 367 33.40 29.04 -19.87
N VAL A 368 32.47 29.99 -20.05
CA VAL A 368 32.74 31.25 -20.76
C VAL A 368 33.69 32.13 -19.94
N GLN A 369 33.52 32.19 -18.62
CA GLN A 369 34.42 32.91 -17.72
C GLN A 369 35.86 32.40 -17.85
N ALA A 370 36.05 31.09 -17.74
CA ALA A 370 37.37 30.47 -17.92
C ALA A 370 37.95 30.74 -19.33
N ALA A 371 37.13 30.70 -20.38
CA ALA A 371 37.58 31.00 -21.74
C ALA A 371 38.04 32.45 -21.91
N VAL A 372 37.30 33.40 -21.33
CA VAL A 372 37.65 34.83 -21.31
C VAL A 372 38.95 35.05 -20.55
N GLU A 373 39.11 34.46 -19.35
CA GLU A 373 40.35 34.53 -18.58
C GLU A 373 41.55 33.99 -19.37
N HIS A 374 41.39 32.83 -20.04
CA HIS A 374 42.43 32.26 -20.90
C HIS A 374 42.83 33.20 -22.05
N ILE A 375 41.88 33.88 -22.68
CA ILE A 375 42.16 34.84 -23.75
C ILE A 375 42.87 36.07 -23.17
N THR A 376 42.45 36.57 -22.01
CA THR A 376 43.11 37.68 -21.31
C THR A 376 44.58 37.37 -21.05
N ILE A 377 44.89 36.17 -20.53
CA ILE A 377 46.27 35.71 -20.30
C ILE A 377 47.06 35.67 -21.61
N LYS A 378 46.48 35.11 -22.68
CA LYS A 378 47.17 35.06 -23.99
C LYS A 378 47.46 36.43 -24.57
N LEU A 379 46.62 37.43 -24.30
CA LEU A 379 46.75 38.80 -24.80
C LEU A 379 47.46 39.73 -23.80
N GLU A 380 48.04 39.21 -22.71
CA GLU A 380 48.69 40.02 -21.67
C GLU A 380 49.85 40.86 -22.22
N HIS A 381 50.58 40.32 -23.19
CA HIS A 381 51.74 40.95 -23.83
C HIS A 381 51.42 42.19 -24.70
N ILE A 382 50.15 42.41 -25.03
CA ILE A 382 49.71 43.58 -25.82
C ILE A 382 49.34 44.70 -24.85
N THR A 383 50.16 45.74 -24.79
CA THR A 383 49.96 46.90 -23.93
C THR A 383 48.93 47.86 -24.54
N LEU A 384 47.89 48.18 -23.76
CA LEU A 384 46.91 49.21 -24.12
C LEU A 384 47.47 50.60 -23.77
N SER A 385 47.21 51.60 -24.61
CA SER A 385 47.60 53.00 -24.34
C SER A 385 46.95 53.52 -23.05
N GLU A 386 47.70 54.28 -22.25
CA GLU A 386 47.42 54.71 -20.87
C GLU A 386 46.05 55.42 -20.65
N GLY A 387 45.32 55.79 -21.71
CA GLY A 387 44.01 56.43 -21.60
C GLY A 387 42.79 55.48 -21.50
N ALA A 388 42.98 54.16 -21.56
CA ALA A 388 41.87 53.18 -21.54
C ALA A 388 41.77 52.34 -20.26
N GLN A 389 42.59 52.63 -19.25
CA GLN A 389 42.49 52.03 -17.92
C GLN A 389 41.56 52.87 -17.03
N GLU A 390 40.24 52.72 -17.22
CA GLU A 390 39.28 53.23 -16.23
C GLU A 390 38.45 52.09 -15.61
N ALA A 391 38.38 52.19 -14.27
CA ALA A 391 37.65 51.42 -13.27
C ALA A 391 38.18 50.01 -12.93
N GLU A 392 38.92 49.92 -11.81
CA GLU A 392 39.03 48.69 -11.02
C GLU A 392 37.64 48.30 -10.52
N VAL A 393 36.97 47.43 -11.27
CA VAL A 393 35.72 46.80 -10.84
C VAL A 393 36.08 45.54 -10.06
N SER A 394 35.47 45.40 -8.88
CA SER A 394 35.61 44.25 -7.97
C SER A 394 35.51 42.92 -8.73
N PRO A 395 36.39 41.93 -8.45
CA PRO A 395 36.43 40.65 -9.15
C PRO A 395 35.17 39.79 -8.99
N ASP A 396 34.27 40.16 -8.07
CA ASP A 396 33.01 39.44 -7.79
C ASP A 396 31.77 40.13 -8.43
N SER A 397 31.96 41.21 -9.19
CA SER A 397 30.87 41.92 -9.89
C SER A 397 30.66 41.35 -11.29
N ASP A 398 29.40 41.19 -11.71
CA ASP A 398 29.02 40.82 -13.09
C ASP A 398 29.62 41.79 -14.14
N GLU A 399 29.89 43.04 -13.76
CA GLU A 399 30.52 44.05 -14.62
C GLU A 399 32.00 43.73 -14.92
N HIS A 400 32.71 42.99 -14.06
CA HIS A 400 34.13 42.65 -14.25
C HIS A 400 34.35 41.78 -15.51
N MET A 401 33.43 40.86 -15.79
CA MET A 401 33.50 40.02 -17.00
C MET A 401 33.29 40.84 -18.28
N VAL A 402 32.42 41.84 -18.22
CA VAL A 402 32.11 42.72 -19.36
C VAL A 402 33.28 43.67 -19.63
N THR A 403 33.94 44.18 -18.60
CA THR A 403 35.15 45.01 -18.77
C THR A 403 36.31 44.19 -19.33
N LEU A 404 36.54 42.96 -18.86
CA LEU A 404 37.55 42.04 -19.43
C LEU A 404 37.28 41.75 -20.91
N LEU A 405 36.05 41.44 -21.29
CA LEU A 405 35.68 41.24 -22.69
C LEU A 405 35.92 42.48 -23.56
N THR A 406 35.65 43.67 -23.00
CA THR A 406 35.91 44.95 -23.68
C THR A 406 37.40 45.18 -23.90
N GLN A 407 38.23 44.89 -22.89
CA GLN A 407 39.69 44.96 -23.00
C GLN A 407 40.25 43.95 -24.00
N ILE A 408 39.77 42.70 -23.99
CA ILE A 408 40.12 41.69 -25.00
C ILE A 408 39.77 42.21 -26.41
N GLY A 409 38.58 42.80 -26.59
CA GLY A 409 38.15 43.36 -27.87
C GLY A 409 39.10 44.44 -28.40
N LEU A 410 39.51 45.38 -27.54
CA LEU A 410 40.47 46.43 -27.89
C LEU A 410 41.86 45.87 -28.25
N LYS A 411 42.36 44.90 -27.48
CA LYS A 411 43.65 44.24 -27.76
C LYS A 411 43.63 43.46 -29.07
N LEU A 412 42.55 42.74 -29.36
CA LEU A 412 42.38 42.04 -30.64
C LEU A 412 42.26 43.01 -31.83
N GLN A 413 41.70 44.20 -31.61
CA GLN A 413 41.65 45.26 -32.62
C GLN A 413 43.06 45.76 -32.97
N ILE A 414 43.90 46.02 -31.96
CA ILE A 414 45.31 46.40 -32.16
C ILE A 414 46.06 45.30 -32.92
N LEU A 415 45.95 44.05 -32.48
CA LEU A 415 46.58 42.90 -33.15
C LEU A 415 46.11 42.78 -34.62
N ARG A 416 44.83 43.02 -34.89
CA ARG A 416 44.30 43.03 -36.26
C ARG A 416 44.92 44.14 -37.10
N ASP A 417 45.07 45.34 -36.55
CA ASP A 417 45.62 46.47 -37.30
C ASP A 417 47.13 46.29 -37.56
N GLU A 418 47.89 45.72 -36.60
CA GLU A 418 49.29 45.32 -36.80
C GLU A 418 49.47 44.21 -37.84
N LEU A 419 48.51 43.29 -37.94
CA LEU A 419 48.53 42.19 -38.90
C LEU A 419 48.08 42.60 -40.31
N LYS A 420 47.28 43.68 -40.47
CA LYS A 420 46.85 44.17 -41.79
C LYS A 420 48.01 44.67 -42.64
N GLU A 421 49.07 45.17 -42.01
CA GLU A 421 50.24 45.73 -42.70
C GLU A 421 51.32 44.67 -43.03
N LYS A 422 51.12 43.41 -42.62
CA LYS A 422 52.10 42.33 -42.80
C LYS A 422 51.55 41.18 -43.66
N ASP A 423 52.44 40.51 -44.41
CA ASP A 423 52.07 39.32 -45.18
C ASP A 423 51.87 38.11 -44.26
N LEU A 424 50.61 37.73 -44.07
CA LEU A 424 50.19 36.64 -43.18
C LEU A 424 50.78 35.29 -43.58
N ALA A 425 51.08 35.07 -44.87
CA ALA A 425 51.68 33.82 -45.33
C ALA A 425 53.15 33.69 -44.91
N ALA A 426 53.88 34.82 -44.89
CA ALA A 426 55.27 34.88 -44.45
C ALA A 426 55.39 34.70 -42.93
N ILE A 427 54.55 35.39 -42.15
CA ILE A 427 54.52 35.26 -40.68
C ILE A 427 54.14 33.85 -40.26
N LYS A 428 53.14 33.24 -40.91
CA LYS A 428 52.73 31.87 -40.58
C LYS A 428 53.87 30.88 -40.80
N LYS A 429 54.66 31.06 -41.87
CA LYS A 429 55.83 30.22 -42.16
C LYS A 429 56.95 30.42 -41.13
N GLU A 430 57.19 31.66 -40.71
CA GLU A 430 58.16 31.99 -39.67
C GLU A 430 57.75 31.43 -38.30
N MET A 431 56.45 31.47 -37.95
CA MET A 431 55.90 30.82 -36.77
C MET A 431 55.97 29.30 -36.84
N GLU A 432 55.71 28.68 -38.00
CA GLU A 432 55.89 27.23 -38.20
C GLU A 432 57.37 26.83 -38.06
N GLU A 433 58.31 27.66 -38.52
CA GLU A 433 59.76 27.47 -38.34
C GLU A 433 60.20 27.70 -36.88
N GLU A 434 59.60 28.65 -36.15
CA GLU A 434 59.84 28.89 -34.73
C GLU A 434 59.21 27.83 -33.81
N GLU A 435 58.01 27.32 -34.09
CA GLU A 435 57.41 26.20 -33.35
C GLU A 435 58.25 24.93 -33.53
N VAL A 436 58.73 24.68 -34.76
CA VAL A 436 59.66 23.58 -35.03
C VAL A 436 60.94 23.79 -34.22
N SER A 437 61.49 25.00 -34.18
CA SER A 437 62.69 25.34 -33.40
C SER A 437 62.50 25.25 -31.87
N GLN A 438 61.32 25.61 -31.36
CA GLN A 438 60.96 25.46 -29.94
C GLN A 438 60.74 23.98 -29.57
N SER A 439 60.19 23.16 -30.47
CA SER A 439 60.10 21.70 -30.29
C SER A 439 61.49 21.03 -30.21
N PHE A 440 62.49 21.59 -30.90
CA PHE A 440 63.89 21.16 -30.82
C PHE A 440 64.62 21.68 -29.57
N MET A 441 64.12 22.77 -28.95
CA MET A 441 64.67 23.39 -27.74
C MET A 441 64.07 22.84 -26.44
N THR A 442 62.87 22.26 -26.47
CA THR A 442 62.34 21.49 -25.34
C THR A 442 63.08 20.16 -25.21
N PRO A 443 63.79 19.88 -24.09
CA PRO A 443 64.49 18.60 -23.94
C PRO A 443 63.47 17.46 -24.00
N PRO A 444 63.73 16.38 -24.76
CA PRO A 444 62.83 15.26 -24.82
C PRO A 444 62.64 14.71 -23.40
N PRO A 445 61.43 14.29 -23.03
CA PRO A 445 61.15 13.84 -21.68
C PRO A 445 62.07 12.67 -21.30
N LEU A 446 62.51 12.63 -20.03
CA LEU A 446 63.60 11.76 -19.55
C LEU A 446 63.48 10.27 -19.93
N TYR A 447 62.27 9.78 -20.17
CA TYR A 447 62.04 8.39 -20.59
C TYR A 447 62.54 8.11 -22.02
N LEU A 448 62.46 9.08 -22.94
CA LEU A 448 63.01 8.95 -24.29
C LEU A 448 64.54 8.97 -24.29
N ILE A 449 65.13 9.83 -23.44
CA ILE A 449 66.59 9.91 -23.26
C ILE A 449 67.12 8.59 -22.67
N LYS A 450 66.43 8.05 -21.66
CA LYS A 450 66.75 6.73 -21.09
C LYS A 450 66.59 5.61 -22.12
N ALA A 451 65.55 5.63 -22.95
CA ALA A 451 65.35 4.65 -24.02
C ALA A 451 66.47 4.71 -25.08
N LEU A 452 66.89 5.90 -25.49
CA LEU A 452 68.01 6.10 -26.42
C LEU A 452 69.35 5.65 -25.82
N VAL A 453 69.62 5.95 -24.55
CA VAL A 453 70.82 5.45 -23.86
C VAL A 453 70.78 3.92 -23.78
N VAL A 454 69.65 3.31 -23.44
CA VAL A 454 69.50 1.84 -23.41
C VAL A 454 69.69 1.24 -24.80
N ILE A 455 69.13 1.83 -25.85
CA ILE A 455 69.32 1.38 -27.24
C ILE A 455 70.78 1.53 -27.66
N MET A 456 71.44 2.66 -27.39
CA MET A 456 72.86 2.83 -27.71
C MET A 456 73.76 1.91 -26.89
N THR A 457 73.40 1.59 -25.64
CA THR A 457 74.14 0.65 -24.80
C THR A 457 73.90 -0.79 -25.24
N GLN A 458 72.69 -1.16 -25.67
CA GLN A 458 72.37 -2.49 -26.22
C GLN A 458 72.94 -2.71 -27.63
N VAL A 459 72.98 -1.67 -28.48
CA VAL A 459 73.60 -1.70 -29.81
C VAL A 459 75.14 -1.66 -29.69
N GLY A 460 75.69 -0.96 -28.69
CA GLY A 460 77.13 -0.95 -28.39
C GLY A 460 77.67 -2.23 -27.75
N PHE A 461 76.82 -3.04 -27.11
CA PHE A 461 77.20 -4.34 -26.53
C PHE A 461 77.16 -5.51 -27.56
N LEU A 462 76.54 -5.32 -28.72
CA LEU A 462 76.52 -6.29 -29.82
C LEU A 462 77.63 -5.97 -30.83
N LYS A 463 78.87 -6.30 -30.42
CA LYS A 463 80.04 -6.63 -31.26
C LYS A 463 80.10 -6.03 -32.68
N GLY A 464 80.95 -5.02 -32.83
CA GLY A 464 82.01 -4.97 -33.84
C GLY A 464 81.60 -5.09 -35.32
N LYS A 465 81.31 -3.94 -35.95
CA LYS A 465 81.80 -3.54 -37.29
C LYS A 465 81.43 -2.08 -37.57
N PRO A 466 82.36 -1.24 -38.05
CA PRO A 466 82.13 0.19 -38.27
C PRO A 466 81.64 0.41 -39.70
N GLN A 467 80.38 0.78 -39.87
CA GLN A 467 79.84 1.44 -41.07
C GLN A 467 78.40 1.82 -40.76
N ILE A 468 77.93 2.95 -41.28
CA ILE A 468 76.64 3.61 -41.01
C ILE A 468 76.68 4.59 -39.82
N PHE A 469 77.55 5.60 -39.91
CA PHE A 469 77.25 6.95 -39.40
C PHE A 469 78.04 7.98 -40.22
N MET A 470 77.81 8.01 -41.54
CA MET A 470 78.04 9.23 -42.33
C MET A 470 76.72 9.99 -42.31
N GLY A 471 76.62 11.07 -41.52
CA GLY A 471 75.42 11.91 -41.52
C GLY A 471 75.11 12.64 -40.21
N ILE A 472 75.92 12.50 -39.16
CA ILE A 472 75.79 13.36 -37.98
C ILE A 472 76.85 14.46 -38.07
N PRO A 473 76.48 15.75 -38.13
CA PRO A 473 77.45 16.84 -38.10
C PRO A 473 78.27 16.78 -36.80
N HIS A 474 79.59 16.93 -36.94
CA HIS A 474 80.59 16.77 -35.87
C HIS A 474 80.30 17.58 -34.58
N ASN A 475 79.48 18.64 -34.66
CA ASN A 475 79.10 19.47 -33.52
C ASN A 475 78.20 18.76 -32.48
N MET A 476 77.50 17.68 -32.86
CA MET A 476 76.60 16.96 -31.94
C MET A 476 77.34 15.97 -31.03
N PHE A 477 78.54 15.49 -31.43
CA PHE A 477 79.34 14.56 -30.62
C PHE A 477 80.09 15.27 -29.48
N PHE A 478 80.45 16.54 -29.65
CA PHE A 478 81.20 17.33 -28.66
C PHE A 478 80.34 17.82 -27.48
N LEU A 479 79.05 18.05 -27.69
CA LEU A 479 78.13 18.54 -26.65
C LEU A 479 77.71 17.45 -25.65
N LEU A 480 77.73 16.18 -26.06
CA LEU A 480 77.36 15.04 -25.22
C LEU A 480 78.53 14.48 -24.39
N THR A 481 79.78 14.60 -24.85
CA THR A 481 80.95 14.17 -24.07
C THR A 481 81.47 15.26 -23.12
N GLY A 482 81.28 16.54 -23.44
CA GLY A 482 81.74 17.65 -22.60
C GLY A 482 80.96 17.88 -21.30
N LYS A 483 79.70 17.43 -21.21
CA LYS A 483 78.87 17.59 -19.99
C LYS A 483 78.90 16.41 -19.03
N LEU A 484 79.59 15.32 -19.37
CA LEU A 484 79.79 14.14 -18.51
C LEU A 484 81.08 14.23 -17.66
N ALA A 485 81.89 15.27 -17.81
CA ALA A 485 83.09 15.51 -17.00
C ALA A 485 82.89 16.50 -15.84
N HIS A 486 81.63 16.89 -15.53
CA HIS A 486 81.33 17.84 -14.46
C HIS A 486 80.15 17.43 -13.56
N TYR A 487 79.83 16.14 -13.49
CA TYR A 487 78.96 15.54 -12.47
C TYR A 487 79.60 14.32 -11.84
#